data_AF-A0AAE3RAQ4-F1
#
_entry.id   AF-A0AAE3RAQ4-F1
#
_cell.length_a   1.000
_cell.length_b   1.000
_cell.length_c   1.000
_cell.angle_alpha   90.00
_cell.angle_beta   90.00
_cell.angle_gamma   90.00
#
_symmetry.space_group_name_H-M   'P 1'
#
loop_
_entity.id
_entity.type
_entity.pdbx_description
1 polymer ?
#
loop_
_entity_poly.entity_id
_entity_poly.type
_entity_poly.pdbx_seq_one_letter_code
_entity_poly.pdbx_strand_id
1 'polypeptide(L)'
;MDYTYIAEKIISLKDADLKLREILVQNGQLSGGYNKQMEELHNQNAEIMHEIIDSIGCPTIDKVGKEASEAAWLVIHSIGQPEFMKKCRDLLEDAVSDNKASPSCMELNLTGTNMEN
;
A
#
# COMPACT_ATOMS: atom_id res chain seq x y z
N MET A 1 16.69 9.06 10.38
CA MET A 1 16.00 8.09 9.51
C MET A 1 16.23 8.54 8.07
N ASP A 2 16.68 7.65 7.18
CA ASP A 2 16.87 7.99 5.78
C ASP A 2 15.58 7.72 5.01
N TYR A 3 14.81 8.79 4.75
CA TYR A 3 13.55 8.68 4.02
C TYR A 3 13.76 8.30 2.54
N THR A 4 14.93 8.58 1.97
CA THR A 4 15.26 8.18 0.60
C THR A 4 15.37 6.66 0.52
N TYR A 5 16.06 6.03 1.47
CA TYR A 5 16.13 4.58 1.56
C TYR A 5 14.73 3.93 1.72
N ILE A 6 13.88 4.53 2.56
CA ILE A 6 12.51 4.03 2.76
C ILE A 6 11.69 4.18 1.47
N ALA A 7 11.81 5.31 0.77
CA ALA A 7 11.13 5.54 -0.49
C ALA A 7 11.50 4.49 -1.54
N GLU A 8 12.81 4.25 -1.73
CA GLU A 8 13.32 3.21 -2.64
C GLU A 8 12.81 1.82 -2.24
N LYS A 9 12.78 1.52 -0.94
CA LYS A 9 12.27 0.25 -0.43
C LYS A 9 10.81 0.05 -0.81
N ILE A 10 9.95 1.05 -0.58
CA ILE A 10 8.52 0.98 -0.91
C ILE A 10 8.31 0.80 -2.42
N ILE A 11 9.03 1.56 -3.24
CA ILE A 11 8.96 1.45 -4.71
C ILE A 11 9.33 0.02 -5.14
N SER A 12 10.38 -0.56 -4.55
CA SER A 12 10.78 -1.94 -4.82
C SER A 12 9.70 -2.97 -4.45
N LEU A 13 8.90 -2.76 -3.40
CA LEU A 13 7.79 -3.66 -3.05
C LEU A 13 6.70 -3.63 -4.13
N LYS A 14 6.35 -2.43 -4.59
CA LYS A 14 5.38 -2.22 -5.67
C LYS A 14 5.87 -2.85 -6.98
N ASP A 15 7.13 -2.66 -7.34
CA ASP A 15 7.70 -3.24 -8.56
C ASP A 15 7.73 -4.78 -8.50
N ALA A 16 8.00 -5.37 -7.33
CA ALA A 16 7.94 -6.81 -7.13
C ALA A 16 6.51 -7.35 -7.31
N ASP A 17 5.50 -6.65 -6.75
CA ASP A 17 4.08 -7.01 -6.91
C ASP A 17 3.66 -7.01 -8.37
N LEU A 18 3.92 -5.90 -9.07
CA LEU A 18 3.54 -5.73 -10.47
C LEU A 18 4.24 -6.76 -11.37
N LYS A 19 5.53 -7.02 -11.14
CA LYS A 19 6.29 -8.00 -11.91
C LYS A 19 5.76 -9.42 -11.71
N LEU A 20 5.48 -9.83 -10.47
CA LEU A 20 4.92 -11.15 -10.21
C LEU A 20 3.52 -11.28 -10.81
N ARG A 21 2.69 -10.25 -10.64
CA ARG A 21 1.35 -10.19 -11.21
C ARG A 21 1.38 -10.33 -12.73
N GLU A 22 2.27 -9.61 -13.41
CA GLU A 22 2.42 -9.70 -14.86
C GLU A 22 2.80 -11.13 -15.30
N ILE A 23 3.79 -11.76 -14.65
CA ILE A 23 4.20 -13.14 -14.93
C ILE A 23 3.02 -14.10 -14.75
N LEU A 24 2.27 -13.97 -13.65
CA LEU A 24 1.14 -14.85 -13.34
C LEU A 24 -0.03 -14.64 -14.31
N VAL A 25 -0.28 -13.40 -14.76
CA VAL A 25 -1.28 -13.11 -15.79
C VAL A 25 -0.87 -13.72 -17.13
N GLN A 26 0.38 -13.56 -17.54
CA GLN A 26 0.91 -14.14 -18.78
C GLN A 26 0.83 -15.67 -18.78
N ASN A 27 1.03 -16.30 -17.62
CA ASN A 27 0.90 -17.75 -17.46
C ASN A 27 -0.56 -18.22 -17.24
N GLY A 28 -1.54 -17.31 -17.20
CA GLY A 28 -2.95 -17.64 -16.95
C GLY A 28 -3.23 -18.16 -15.54
N GLN A 29 -2.34 -17.90 -14.57
CA GLN A 29 -2.37 -18.43 -13.20
C GLN A 29 -3.13 -17.54 -12.20
N LEU A 30 -3.70 -16.42 -12.67
CA LEU A 30 -4.42 -15.44 -11.86
C LEU A 30 -5.95 -15.45 -12.10
N SER A 31 -6.44 -16.23 -13.06
CA SER A 31 -7.87 -16.32 -13.43
C SER A 31 -8.65 -17.36 -12.61
N GLY A 32 -7.95 -18.29 -11.94
CA GLY A 32 -8.55 -19.44 -11.25
C GLY A 32 -8.75 -19.29 -9.73
N GLY A 33 -8.47 -18.11 -9.17
CA GLY A 33 -8.57 -17.85 -7.74
C GLY A 33 -7.21 -17.67 -7.06
N TYR A 34 -7.08 -18.21 -5.85
CA TYR A 34 -5.96 -17.96 -4.97
C TYR A 34 -4.61 -18.43 -5.54
N ASN A 35 -3.65 -17.52 -5.65
CA ASN A 35 -2.29 -17.85 -6.05
C ASN A 35 -1.34 -17.76 -4.86
N LYS A 36 -0.75 -18.90 -4.48
CA LYS A 36 0.14 -19.00 -3.31
C LYS A 36 1.37 -18.11 -3.41
N GLN A 37 1.95 -17.94 -4.60
CA GLN A 37 3.11 -17.06 -4.78
C GLN A 37 2.74 -15.59 -4.59
N MET A 38 1.54 -15.20 -5.06
CA MET A 38 1.04 -13.84 -4.85
C MET A 38 0.75 -13.58 -3.37
N GLU A 39 0.16 -14.56 -2.68
CA GLU A 39 -0.07 -14.48 -1.24
C GLU A 39 1.24 -14.36 -0.44
N GLU A 40 2.23 -15.22 -0.72
CA GLU A 40 3.53 -15.18 -0.06
C GLU A 40 4.19 -13.81 -0.25
N LEU A 41 4.14 -13.25 -1.46
CA LEU A 41 4.65 -11.91 -1.74
C LEU A 41 3.88 -10.82 -0.98
N HIS A 42 2.55 -10.89 -0.96
CA HIS A 42 1.73 -9.94 -0.21
C HIS A 42 2.03 -10.00 1.29
N ASN A 43 2.21 -11.19 1.87
CA ASN A 43 2.56 -11.33 3.28
C ASN A 43 3.94 -10.73 3.59
N GLN A 44 4.93 -10.96 2.73
CA GLN A 44 6.25 -10.32 2.85
C GLN A 44 6.17 -8.79 2.74
N ASN A 45 5.40 -8.29 1.78
CA ASN A 45 5.17 -6.86 1.63
C ASN A 45 4.48 -6.27 2.86
N ALA A 46 3.55 -7.01 3.47
CA ALA A 46 2.85 -6.59 4.69
C ALA A 46 3.82 -6.44 5.87
N GLU A 47 4.69 -7.43 6.10
CA GLU A 47 5.70 -7.39 7.15
C GLU A 47 6.61 -6.15 7.01
N ILE A 48 7.11 -5.90 5.80
CA ILE A 48 7.99 -4.75 5.55
C ILE A 48 7.22 -3.42 5.71
N MET A 49 5.98 -3.35 5.23
CA MET A 49 5.16 -2.15 5.39
C MET A 49 4.79 -1.89 6.85
N HIS A 50 4.60 -2.94 7.65
CA HIS A 50 4.45 -2.82 9.10
C HIS A 50 5.68 -2.18 9.75
N GLU A 51 6.88 -2.65 9.43
CA GLU A 51 8.13 -2.09 9.96
C GLU A 51 8.32 -0.62 9.56
N ILE A 52 8.00 -0.27 8.32
CA ILE A 52 8.08 1.11 7.82
C ILE A 52 7.08 1.99 8.58
N ILE A 53 5.82 1.55 8.70
CA ILE A 53 4.78 2.32 9.38
C ILE A 53 5.09 2.48 10.87
N ASP A 54 5.60 1.45 11.52
CA ASP A 54 5.96 1.52 12.94
C ASP A 54 7.19 2.43 13.15
N SER A 55 8.06 2.57 12.15
CA SER A 55 9.25 3.41 12.23
C SER A 55 9.00 4.88 11.90
N ILE A 56 8.22 5.17 10.86
CA ILE A 56 8.01 6.55 10.35
C ILE A 56 6.55 6.99 10.36
N GLY A 57 5.61 6.18 10.80
CA GLY A 57 4.18 6.40 10.61
C GLY A 57 3.75 6.17 9.16
N CYS A 58 2.59 6.69 8.76
CA CYS A 58 2.15 6.56 7.37
C CYS A 58 3.18 7.18 6.39
N PRO A 59 3.58 6.47 5.31
CA PRO A 59 4.45 6.99 4.27
C PRO A 59 3.70 8.02 3.41
N THR A 60 3.65 9.25 3.89
CA THR A 60 3.04 10.39 3.20
C THR A 60 4.02 11.03 2.21
N ILE A 61 3.47 11.81 1.27
CA ILE A 61 4.24 12.55 0.25
C ILE A 61 5.35 13.38 0.89
N ASP A 62 5.10 14.02 2.03
CA ASP A 62 6.08 14.88 2.72
C ASP A 62 7.28 14.12 3.28
N LYS A 63 7.14 12.81 3.54
CA LYS A 63 8.21 11.97 4.07
C LYS A 63 8.98 11.28 2.96
N VAL A 64 8.26 10.53 2.12
CA VAL A 64 8.87 9.60 1.15
C VAL A 64 8.76 10.08 -0.30
N GLY A 65 8.13 11.23 -0.53
CA GLY A 65 7.84 11.73 -1.88
C GLY A 65 6.58 11.10 -2.48
N LYS A 66 6.10 11.71 -3.57
CA LYS A 66 4.85 11.33 -4.23
C LYS A 66 4.86 9.89 -4.72
N GLU A 67 5.91 9.49 -5.44
CA GLU A 67 6.01 8.17 -6.05
C GLU A 67 5.98 7.05 -5.01
N ALA A 68 6.78 7.15 -3.94
CA ALA A 68 6.79 6.15 -2.90
C ALA A 68 5.49 6.14 -2.09
N SER A 69 4.84 7.29 -1.89
CA SER A 69 3.54 7.34 -1.21
C SER A 69 2.46 6.62 -2.03
N GLU A 70 2.42 6.83 -3.35
CA GLU A 70 1.52 6.11 -4.27
C GLU A 70 1.85 4.60 -4.32
N ALA A 71 3.14 4.24 -4.34
CA ALA A 71 3.59 2.86 -4.32
C ALA A 71 3.18 2.14 -3.02
N ALA A 72 3.33 2.80 -1.86
CA ALA A 72 2.87 2.28 -0.56
C ALA A 72 1.39 1.95 -0.61
N TRP A 73 0.59 2.83 -1.20
CA TRP A 73 -0.85 2.64 -1.28
C TRP A 73 -1.22 1.43 -2.14
N LEU A 74 -0.59 1.26 -3.30
CA LEU A 74 -0.79 0.09 -4.17
C LEU A 74 -0.45 -1.21 -3.43
N VAL A 75 0.66 -1.22 -2.71
CA VAL A 75 1.10 -2.39 -1.93
C VAL A 75 0.10 -2.69 -0.81
N ILE A 76 -0.34 -1.69 -0.04
CA ILE A 76 -1.34 -1.84 1.03
C ILE A 76 -2.65 -2.41 0.47
N HIS A 77 -3.11 -1.96 -0.71
CA HIS A 77 -4.33 -2.45 -1.34
C HIS A 77 -4.21 -3.87 -1.89
N SER A 78 -2.99 -4.33 -2.16
CA SER A 78 -2.72 -5.68 -2.66
C SER A 78 -2.59 -6.69 -1.51
N ILE A 79 -2.16 -6.23 -0.33
CA ILE A 79 -2.13 -7.00 0.91
C ILE A 79 -3.58 -7.26 1.36
N GLY A 80 -4.08 -8.49 1.16
CA GLY A 80 -5.44 -8.91 1.54
C GLY A 80 -5.69 -9.00 3.05
N GLN A 81 -5.22 -8.03 3.85
CA GLN A 81 -5.34 -7.97 5.30
C GLN A 81 -6.21 -6.78 5.74
N PRO A 82 -7.50 -7.00 6.04
CA PRO A 82 -8.44 -5.94 6.40
C PRO A 82 -8.03 -5.12 7.63
N GLU A 83 -7.45 -5.75 8.65
CA GLU A 83 -7.02 -5.07 9.86
C GLU A 83 -5.84 -4.12 9.61
N PHE A 84 -4.93 -4.50 8.71
CA PHE A 84 -3.83 -3.64 8.29
C PHE A 84 -4.32 -2.42 7.50
N MET A 85 -5.30 -2.63 6.61
CA MET A 85 -5.95 -1.54 5.88
C MET A 85 -6.67 -0.55 6.82
N LYS A 86 -7.31 -1.04 7.89
CA LYS A 86 -7.90 -0.17 8.93
C LYS A 86 -6.82 0.65 9.64
N LYS A 87 -5.74 0.01 10.12
CA LYS A 87 -4.61 0.72 10.77
C LYS A 87 -4.04 1.81 9.87
N CYS A 88 -3.84 1.53 8.58
CA CYS A 88 -3.32 2.53 7.62
C CYS A 88 -4.29 3.70 7.45
N ARG A 89 -5.60 3.42 7.38
CA ARG A 89 -6.65 4.44 7.28
C ARG A 89 -6.67 5.35 8.51
N ASP A 90 -6.66 4.78 9.71
CA ASP A 90 -6.70 5.55 10.95
C ASP A 90 -5.48 6.49 11.04
N LEU A 91 -4.28 5.99 10.69
CA LEU A 91 -3.06 6.78 10.63
C LEU A 91 -3.09 7.89 9.56
N LEU A 92 -3.82 7.66 8.46
CA LEU A 92 -4.04 8.65 7.40
C LEU A 92 -5.07 9.71 7.81
N GLU A 93 -6.14 9.32 8.49
CA GLU A 93 -7.12 10.24 9.07
C GLU A 93 -6.47 11.19 10.06
N ASP A 94 -5.63 10.65 10.96
CA ASP A 94 -4.83 11.45 11.89
C ASP A 94 -3.88 12.40 11.14
N ALA A 95 -3.20 11.92 10.08
CA ALA A 95 -2.26 12.72 9.31
C ALA A 95 -2.93 13.84 8.50
N VAL A 96 -4.14 13.61 7.97
CA VAL A 96 -4.93 14.64 7.25
C VAL A 96 -5.47 15.67 8.22
N SER A 97 -5.95 15.26 9.39
CA SER A 97 -6.41 16.17 10.45
C SER A 97 -5.28 17.12 10.90
N ASP A 98 -4.05 16.62 10.92
CA ASP A 98 -2.83 17.38 11.24
C ASP A 98 -2.25 18.22 10.07
N ASN A 99 -2.91 18.29 8.89
CA ASN A 99 -2.38 18.89 7.65
C ASN A 99 -1.03 18.31 7.15
N LYS A 100 -0.70 17.07 7.54
CA LYS A 100 0.54 16.36 7.17
C LYS A 100 0.34 15.37 6.01
N ALA A 101 -0.86 15.32 5.44
CA ALA A 101 -1.22 14.50 4.29
C ALA A 101 -2.27 15.21 3.43
N SER A 102 -2.18 15.05 2.11
CA SER A 102 -3.17 15.58 1.17
C SER A 102 -4.40 14.66 1.11
N PRO A 103 -5.63 15.20 1.00
CA PRO A 103 -6.85 14.40 0.81
C PRO A 103 -6.80 13.50 -0.43
N SER A 104 -5.95 13.82 -1.41
CA SER A 104 -5.72 12.97 -2.59
C SER A 104 -5.15 11.59 -2.24
N CYS A 105 -4.56 11.42 -1.04
CA CYS A 105 -4.14 10.12 -0.53
C CYS A 105 -5.34 9.28 -0.03
N MET A 106 -6.46 9.94 0.33
CA MET A 106 -7.75 9.31 0.64
C MET A 106 -8.65 9.10 -0.59
N GLU A 107 -8.41 9.83 -1.69
CA GLU A 107 -9.30 9.84 -2.87
C GLU A 107 -9.44 8.50 -3.61
N LEU A 108 -8.68 7.47 -3.23
CA LEU A 108 -8.90 6.11 -3.74
C LEU A 108 -10.02 5.34 -3.01
N ASN A 109 -10.75 5.96 -2.07
CA ASN A 109 -11.86 5.32 -1.34
C ASN A 109 -13.23 6.02 -1.38
N LEU A 110 -13.52 6.97 -2.28
CA LEU A 110 -14.85 7.63 -2.30
C LEU A 110 -15.58 7.73 -3.65
N THR A 111 -15.11 7.11 -4.74
CA THR A 111 -15.91 7.02 -5.98
C THR A 111 -16.57 5.65 -6.18
N GLY A 112 -16.86 4.91 -5.11
CA GLY A 112 -17.63 3.68 -5.24
C GLY A 112 -17.89 2.97 -3.92
N THR A 113 -18.91 3.41 -3.17
CA THR A 113 -20.07 2.60 -2.71
C THR A 113 -20.91 3.40 -1.72
N ASN A 114 -22.13 3.73 -2.14
CA ASN A 114 -23.37 3.84 -1.36
C ASN A 114 -23.28 4.31 0.11
N MET A 115 -23.59 5.59 0.34
CA MET A 115 -24.41 5.92 1.51
C MET A 115 -25.88 5.67 1.13
N GLU A 116 -26.37 4.48 1.44
CA GLU A 116 -27.77 4.31 1.78
C GLU A 116 -27.97 4.87 3.20
N ASN A 117 -28.66 6.00 3.27
CA ASN A 117 -29.77 6.30 4.19
C ASN A 117 -30.36 7.67 3.85
#